data_AF-A0A4R0D7N9-F1
#
_entry.id   AF-A0A4R0D7N9-F1
#
_cell.length_a   1.000
_cell.length_b   1.000
_cell.length_c   1.000
_cell.angle_alpha   90.00
_cell.angle_beta   90.00
_cell.angle_gamma   90.00
#
_symmetry.space_group_name_H-M   'P 1'
#
loop_
_entity.id
_entity.type
_entity.pdbx_description
1 polymer ?
#
loop_
_entity_poly.entity_id
_entity_poly.type
_entity_poly.pdbx_seq_one_letter_code
_entity_poly.pdbx_strand_id
1 'polypeptide(L)' 'MKKVILLILITCFATAAYSHGGRTDKNGCHNEKKTGTRHCH' A
#
# COMPACT_ATOMS: atom_id res chain seq x y z
N MET A 1 26.62 20.65 9.26
CA MET A 1 25.37 21.03 9.98
C MET A 1 24.17 21.16 9.05
N LYS A 2 24.18 22.03 8.02
CA LYS A 2 23.05 22.21 7.08
C LYS A 2 22.50 20.92 6.46
N LYS A 3 23.37 19.98 6.06
CA LYS A 3 22.94 18.67 5.51
C LYS A 3 22.20 17.80 6.54
N VAL A 4 22.61 17.87 7.81
CA VAL A 4 21.97 17.11 8.91
C VAL A 4 20.59 17.68 9.21
N ILE A 5 20.48 19.02 9.26
CA ILE A 5 19.19 19.71 9.45
C ILE A 5 18.21 19.37 8.32
N LEU A 6 18.68 19.38 7.07
CA LEU A 6 17.86 19.01 5.92
C LEU A 6 17.39 17.54 6.00
N LEU A 7 18.27 16.63 6.42
CA LEU A 7 17.94 15.21 6.55
C LEU A 7 16.84 14.98 7.61
N ILE A 8 16.97 15.63 8.77
CA ILE A 8 15.97 15.56 9.85
C ILE A 8 14.61 16.08 9.38
N LEU A 9 14.61 17.20 8.64
CA LEU A 9 13.39 17.78 8.12
C LEU A 9 12.64 16.79 7.21
N ILE A 10 13.34 16.14 6.29
CA ILE A 10 12.75 15.18 5.33
C ILE A 10 12.12 13.98 6.08
N THR A 11 12.79 13.47 7.11
CA THR A 11 12.27 12.32 7.88
C THR A 11 11.01 12.64 8.68
N CYS A 12 10.83 13.89 9.12
CA CYS A 12 9.62 14.29 9.86
C CYS A 12 8.35 14.31 9.00
N PHE A 13 8.47 14.40 7.67
CA PHE A 13 7.34 14.39 6.74
C PHE A 13 7.06 13.02 6.12
N ALA A 14 7.75 11.96 6.55
CA ALA A 14 7.45 10.61 6.09
C ALA A 14 6.05 10.19 6.58
N THR A 15 5.16 9.86 5.64
CA THR A 15 3.81 9.37 5.94
C THR A 15 3.75 7.85 5.83
N ALA A 16 2.85 7.23 6.60
CA ALA A 16 2.60 5.80 6.51
C ALA A 16 1.96 5.46 5.15
N ALA A 17 2.55 4.51 4.42
CA ALA A 17 1.95 3.97 3.21
C ALA A 17 0.91 2.91 3.60
N TYR A 18 -0.35 3.16 3.25
CA TYR A 18 -1.44 2.20 3.48
C TYR A 18 -1.65 1.33 2.24
N SER A 19 -1.69 0.02 2.43
CA SER A 19 -2.05 -0.91 1.36
C SER A 19 -3.53 -0.75 1.01
N HIS A 20 -3.82 -0.46 -0.26
CA HIS A 20 -5.18 -0.50 -0.78
C HIS A 20 -5.52 -1.94 -1.22
N GLY A 21 -6.77 -2.39 -1.01
CA GLY A 21 -7.20 -3.78 -1.28
C GLY A 21 -7.07 -4.24 -2.75
N GLY A 22 -6.79 -3.33 -3.69
CA GLY A 22 -6.61 -3.69 -5.09
C GLY A 22 -7.91 -4.20 -5.71
N ARG A 23 -7.82 -5.18 -6.62
CA ARG A 23 -8.94 -5.71 -7.44
C ARG A 23 -9.91 -6.62 -6.64
N THR A 24 -9.94 -6.48 -5.31
CA THR A 24 -10.85 -7.22 -4.44
C THR A 24 -12.18 -6.49 -4.29
N ASP A 25 -13.26 -7.25 -4.12
CA ASP A 25 -14.56 -6.70 -3.76
C ASP A 25 -14.59 -6.23 -2.29
N LYS A 26 -15.76 -5.76 -1.85
CA LYS A 26 -16.01 -5.32 -0.46
C LYS A 26 -15.75 -6.41 0.60
N ASN A 27 -15.64 -7.68 0.20
CA ASN A 27 -15.36 -8.79 1.09
C ASN A 27 -13.88 -9.19 1.09
N GLY A 28 -13.00 -8.44 0.41
CA GLY A 28 -11.58 -8.77 0.30
C GLY A 28 -11.26 -9.83 -0.75
N CYS A 29 -12.19 -10.15 -1.65
CA CYS A 29 -12.01 -11.26 -2.57
C CYS A 29 -12.00 -10.80 -4.05
N HIS A 30 -11.23 -11.43 -4.97
CA HIS A 30 -11.34 -11.27 -6.44
C HIS A 30 -11.66 -12.56 -7.23
N ASN A 31 -12.27 -12.45 -8.42
CA ASN A 31 -12.49 -13.58 -9.33
C ASN A 31 -11.26 -13.75 -10.23
N GLU A 32 -10.62 -14.91 -10.18
CA GLU A 32 -9.45 -15.20 -10.99
C GLU A 32 -9.88 -15.68 -12.38
N LYS A 33 -9.62 -14.86 -13.40
CA LYS A 33 -10.08 -15.14 -14.78
C LYS A 33 -9.37 -16.35 -15.39
N LYS A 34 -8.13 -16.63 -14.98
CA LYS A 34 -7.33 -17.73 -15.53
C LYS A 34 -7.83 -19.10 -15.09
N THR A 35 -8.23 -19.23 -13.84
CA THR A 35 -8.66 -20.51 -13.25
C THR A 35 -10.17 -20.61 -13.08
N GLY A 36 -10.90 -19.49 -13.20
CA GLY A 36 -12.33 -19.41 -12.91
C GLY A 36 -12.66 -19.51 -11.42
N THR A 37 -11.67 -19.37 -10.53
CA THR A 37 -11.85 -19.55 -9.08
C THR A 37 -12.02 -18.23 -8.35
N ARG A 38 -12.75 -18.27 -7.22
CA ARG A 38 -12.88 -17.15 -6.29
C ARG A 38 -11.69 -17.16 -5.32
N HIS A 39 -10.91 -16.09 -5.27
CA HIS A 39 -9.80 -15.94 -4.32
C HIS A 39 -10.10 -14.84 -3.32
N CYS A 40 -10.05 -15.15 -2.03
CA CYS A 40 -10.19 -14.19 -0.92
C CYS A 40 -8.82 -13.91 -0.31
N HIS A 41 -8.53 -12.62 -0.08
CA HIS A 41 -7.31 -12.10 0.51
C HIS A 41 -7.56 -11.57 1.92
#